data_AF-A0A2R6AL78-F1
#
_entry.id   AF-A0A2R6AL78-F1
#
_cell.length_a   1.000
_cell.length_b   1.000
_cell.length_c   1.000
_cell.angle_alpha   90.00
_cell.angle_beta   90.00
_cell.angle_gamma   90.00
#
_symmetry.space_group_name_H-M   'P 1'
#
loop_
_entity.id
_entity.type
_entity.pdbx_description
1 polymer ?
#
loop_
_entity_poly.entity_id
_entity_poly.type
_entity_poly.pdbx_seq_one_letter_code
_entity_poly.pdbx_strand_id
1 'polypeptide(L)'
;MLDSLSDWLIFIVVALILFGGSSKIPELARGLGRAMGEFRKAQIEVEREINTMVNKKEEGGPAESTLTAEIANRVDKPVETTTINQPSVDMRIKELEAEINELKRMLDKR
;
A
#
# COMPACT_ATOMS: atom_id res chain seq x y z
N MET A 1 27.66 38.55 -11.32
CA MET A 1 27.50 38.38 -9.86
C MET A 1 26.45 37.32 -9.51
N LEU A 2 26.08 36.41 -10.42
CA LEU A 2 25.14 35.29 -10.17
C LEU A 2 25.62 33.95 -10.77
N ASP A 3 26.91 33.82 -11.08
CA ASP A 3 27.48 32.63 -11.73
C ASP A 3 27.75 31.47 -10.75
N SER A 4 27.68 31.72 -9.44
CA SER A 4 28.04 30.72 -8.43
C SER A 4 26.82 29.94 -7.94
N LEU A 5 26.99 28.63 -7.75
CA LEU A 5 26.01 27.73 -7.13
C LEU A 5 25.53 28.23 -5.75
N SER A 6 26.41 28.90 -5.01
CA SER A 6 26.09 29.52 -3.73
C SER A 6 25.04 30.65 -3.85
N ASP A 7 25.11 31.44 -4.93
CA ASP A 7 24.17 32.54 -5.18
C ASP A 7 22.78 31.97 -5.49
N TRP A 8 22.74 30.88 -6.27
CA TRP A 8 21.52 30.14 -6.56
C TRP A 8 20.88 29.54 -5.29
N LEU A 9 21.71 28.99 -4.38
CA LEU A 9 21.23 28.50 -3.09
C LEU A 9 20.58 29.63 -2.27
N ILE A 10 21.21 30.80 -2.22
CA ILE A 10 20.64 31.99 -1.56
C ILE A 10 19.28 32.35 -2.16
N PHE A 11 19.15 32.36 -3.49
CA PHE A 11 17.90 32.68 -4.17
C PHE A 11 16.78 31.70 -3.83
N ILE A 12 17.08 30.40 -3.81
CA ILE A 12 16.10 29.36 -3.46
C ILE A 12 15.65 29.52 -2.00
N VAL A 13 16.58 29.76 -1.08
CA VAL A 13 16.24 29.97 0.34
C VAL A 13 15.35 31.20 0.51
N VAL A 14 15.68 32.31 -0.16
CA VAL A 14 14.87 33.53 -0.10
C VAL A 14 13.49 33.29 -0.71
N ALA A 15 13.39 32.61 -1.85
CA ALA A 15 12.11 32.25 -2.46
C ALA A 15 11.27 31.36 -1.54
N LEU A 16 11.87 30.35 -0.91
CA LEU A 16 11.19 29.48 0.05
C LEU A 16 10.66 30.23 1.27
N ILE A 17 11.34 31.28 1.73
CA ILE A 17 10.85 32.11 2.84
C ILE A 17 9.71 33.02 2.37
N LEU A 18 9.79 33.62 1.19
CA LEU A 18 8.76 34.50 0.65
C LEU A 18 7.46 33.76 0.31
N PHE A 19 7.56 32.59 -0.32
CA PHE A 19 6.40 31.79 -0.73
C PHE A 19 5.95 30.78 0.34
N GLY A 20 6.89 30.18 1.07
CA GLY A 20 6.62 29.21 2.13
C GLY A 20 6.29 29.86 3.46
N GLY A 21 6.72 31.08 3.72
CA GLY A 21 6.56 31.74 5.02
C GLY A 21 7.41 31.09 6.13
N SER A 22 7.70 31.87 7.17
CA SER A 22 8.54 31.43 8.29
C SER A 22 7.96 30.27 9.09
N SER A 23 6.64 30.03 9.01
CA SER A 23 5.96 28.97 9.75
C SER A 23 5.93 27.62 9.04
N LYS A 24 5.95 27.56 7.69
CA LYS A 24 5.79 26.28 6.98
C LYS A 24 7.06 25.45 6.92
N ILE A 25 8.23 26.08 6.75
CA ILE A 25 9.52 25.37 6.77
C ILE A 25 9.70 24.55 8.07
N PRO A 26 9.55 25.13 9.29
CA PRO A 26 9.67 24.36 10.52
C PRO A 26 8.52 23.35 10.72
N GLU A 27 7.31 23.62 10.24
CA GLU A 27 6.20 22.67 10.29
C GLU A 27 6.45 21.43 9.43
N LEU A 28 6.94 21.62 8.20
CA LEU A 28 7.34 20.55 7.28
C LEU A 28 8.51 19.74 7.83
N ALA A 29 9.53 20.40 8.39
CA ALA A 29 10.66 19.71 9.02
C ALA A 29 10.21 18.82 10.20
N ARG A 30 9.27 19.32 11.03
CA ARG A 30 8.70 18.55 12.15
C ARG A 30 7.86 17.37 11.65
N GLY A 31 7.04 17.57 10.61
CA GLY A 31 6.24 16.52 9.99
C GLY A 31 7.11 15.42 9.38
N LEU A 32 8.07 15.81 8.54
CA LEU A 32 9.01 14.90 7.90
C LEU A 32 9.88 14.17 8.94
N GLY A 33 10.36 14.86 9.97
CA GLY A 33 11.15 14.25 11.05
C GLY A 33 10.38 13.19 11.83
N ARG A 34 9.09 13.45 12.12
CA ARG A 34 8.21 12.45 12.74
C ARG A 34 7.96 11.26 11.82
N ALA A 35 7.63 11.52 10.55
CA ALA A 35 7.40 10.47 9.56
C ALA A 35 8.63 9.58 9.36
N MET A 36 9.82 10.17 9.22
CA MET A 36 11.09 9.43 9.15
C MET A 36 11.39 8.65 10.42
N GLY A 37 11.07 9.20 11.59
CA GLY A 37 11.24 8.52 12.87
C GLY A 37 10.39 7.26 12.99
N GLU A 38 9.10 7.36 12.68
CA GLU A 38 8.18 6.20 12.70
C GLU A 38 8.52 5.19 11.59
N PHE A 39 8.89 5.66 10.40
CA PHE A 39 9.34 4.79 9.32
C PHE A 39 10.59 3.99 9.70
N ARG A 40 11.55 4.62 10.38
CA ARG A 40 12.76 3.93 10.86
C ARG A 40 12.45 2.89 11.92
N LYS A 41 11.52 3.18 12.84
CA LYS A 41 11.06 2.19 13.84
C LYS A 41 10.39 0.99 13.17
N ALA A 42 9.49 1.25 12.22
CA ALA A 42 8.79 0.20 11.48
C ALA A 42 9.77 -0.67 10.67
N GLN A 43 10.76 -0.06 9.99
CA GLN A 43 11.81 -0.81 9.30
C GLN A 43 12.58 -1.75 10.24
N ILE A 44 12.96 -1.28 11.44
CA ILE A 44 13.68 -2.10 12.43
C ILE A 44 12.82 -3.27 12.89
N GLU A 45 11.52 -3.06 13.11
CA GLU A 45 10.62 -4.12 13.55
C GLU A 45 10.43 -5.18 12.45
N VAL A 46 10.20 -4.74 11.20
CA VAL A 46 10.11 -5.63 10.04
C VAL A 46 11.39 -6.44 9.85
N GLU A 47 12.55 -5.82 9.99
CA GLU A 47 13.83 -6.52 9.89
C GLU A 47 14.00 -7.55 11.00
N ARG A 48 13.58 -7.27 12.23
CA ARG A 48 13.57 -8.26 13.33
C ARG A 48 12.62 -9.41 13.06
N GLU A 49 11.41 -9.13 12.59
CA GLU A 49 10.44 -10.17 12.25
C GLU A 49 10.97 -11.06 11.14
N ILE A 50 11.52 -10.50 10.07
CA ILE A 50 12.11 -11.27 8.97
C ILE A 50 13.27 -12.13 9.48
N ASN A 51 14.20 -11.56 10.25
CA ASN A 51 15.31 -12.33 10.82
C ASN A 51 14.83 -13.45 11.75
N THR A 52 13.77 -13.21 12.53
CA THR A 52 13.17 -14.20 13.42
C THR A 52 12.48 -15.31 12.63
N MET A 53 11.77 -14.99 11.54
CA MET A 53 11.14 -15.96 10.65
C MET A 53 12.17 -16.80 9.90
N VAL A 54 13.28 -16.19 9.46
CA VAL A 54 14.39 -16.88 8.80
C VAL A 54 15.08 -17.84 9.77
N ASN A 55 15.39 -17.41 11.00
CA ASN A 55 15.97 -18.29 12.01
C ASN A 55 15.00 -19.38 12.49
N LYS A 56 13.71 -19.07 12.62
CA LYS A 56 12.70 -20.04 13.07
C LYS A 56 12.40 -21.13 12.03
N LYS A 57 12.80 -20.94 10.77
CA LYS A 57 12.66 -21.96 9.73
C LYS A 57 13.63 -23.15 9.91
N GLU A 58 14.63 -23.04 10.79
CA GLU A 58 15.57 -24.14 11.08
C GLU A 58 15.20 -24.99 12.31
N GLU A 59 14.22 -24.59 13.14
CA GLU A 59 13.77 -25.38 14.30
C GLU A 59 12.27 -25.73 14.18
N GLY A 60 12.00 -26.98 13.80
CA GLY A 60 10.64 -27.51 13.66
C GLY A 60 9.86 -27.53 14.98
N GLY A 61 8.64 -26.98 14.97
CA GLY A 61 7.67 -27.12 16.06
C GLY A 61 6.38 -26.31 15.80
N PRO A 62 5.18 -26.89 15.94
CA PRO A 62 3.94 -26.37 15.36
C PRO A 62 3.35 -25.24 16.19
N ALA A 63 3.44 -24.01 15.68
CA ALA A 63 2.73 -22.85 16.22
C ALA A 63 1.66 -22.34 15.24
N GLU A 64 1.02 -23.23 14.48
CA GLU A 64 -0.06 -22.87 13.54
C GLU A 64 -1.48 -23.03 14.10
N SER A 65 -1.69 -23.52 15.33
CA SER A 65 -3.04 -23.91 15.77
C SER A 65 -3.89 -22.84 16.47
N THR A 66 -3.44 -21.59 16.59
CA THR A 66 -4.27 -20.53 17.20
C THR A 66 -4.61 -19.39 16.23
N LEU A 67 -3.77 -19.12 15.24
CA LEU A 67 -4.04 -18.11 14.20
C LEU A 67 -5.00 -18.65 13.13
N THR A 68 -4.93 -19.95 12.81
CA THR A 68 -5.85 -20.58 11.85
C THR A 68 -7.27 -20.72 12.38
N ALA A 69 -7.46 -20.93 13.70
CA ALA A 69 -8.77 -21.00 14.32
C ALA A 69 -9.49 -19.63 14.39
N GLU A 70 -8.75 -18.54 14.62
CA GLU A 70 -9.29 -17.16 14.62
C GLU A 70 -9.61 -16.69 13.18
N ILE A 71 -8.79 -17.08 12.19
CA ILE A 71 -9.04 -16.79 10.77
C ILE A 71 -10.22 -17.61 10.23
N ALA A 72 -10.34 -18.90 10.58
CA ALA A 72 -11.46 -19.75 10.16
C ALA A 72 -12.82 -19.25 10.69
N ASN A 73 -12.86 -18.68 11.91
CA ASN A 73 -14.08 -18.13 12.48
C ASN A 73 -14.48 -16.76 11.88
N ARG A 74 -13.58 -16.13 11.11
CA ARG A 74 -13.89 -14.95 10.27
C ARG A 74 -14.28 -15.31 8.84
N VAL A 75 -14.11 -16.57 8.41
CA VAL A 75 -14.41 -17.03 7.05
C VAL A 75 -15.88 -17.47 6.88
N ASP A 76 -16.66 -17.57 7.96
CA ASP A 76 -18.12 -17.79 7.90
C ASP A 76 -18.96 -16.49 7.92
N LYS A 77 -18.31 -15.33 7.85
CA LYS A 77 -18.98 -14.10 7.44
C LYS A 77 -18.55 -13.78 6.01
N PRO A 78 -19.48 -13.69 5.05
CA PRO A 78 -19.13 -13.34 3.69
C PRO A 78 -18.35 -12.03 3.74
N VAL A 79 -17.17 -12.03 3.14
CA VAL A 79 -16.38 -10.84 2.86
C VAL A 79 -17.30 -9.80 2.24
N GLU A 80 -17.72 -8.82 3.02
CA GLU A 80 -18.18 -7.54 2.50
C GLU A 80 -16.97 -6.89 1.86
N THR A 81 -16.77 -7.24 0.59
CA THR A 81 -16.05 -6.39 -0.34
C THR A 81 -16.77 -5.05 -0.28
N THR A 82 -16.02 -4.00 0.06
CA THR A 82 -16.42 -2.60 -0.03
C THR A 82 -17.30 -2.39 -1.24
N THR A 83 -18.61 -2.27 -0.97
CA THR A 83 -19.63 -1.87 -1.92
C THR A 83 -19.37 -0.41 -2.26
N ILE A 84 -18.52 -0.17 -3.25
CA ILE A 84 -18.73 0.95 -4.15
C ILE A 84 -19.96 0.54 -4.95
N ASN A 85 -21.07 1.27 -4.81
CA ASN A 85 -22.34 1.05 -5.49
C ASN A 85 -22.15 0.89 -7.02
N GLN A 86 -21.89 -0.34 -7.47
CA GLN A 86 -21.96 -0.75 -8.85
C GLN A 86 -22.70 -2.10 -8.88
N PRO A 87 -24.06 -2.07 -8.94
CA PRO A 87 -24.87 -3.22 -9.39
C PRO A 87 -24.51 -3.70 -10.81
N SER A 88 -23.52 -3.09 -11.45
CA SER A 88 -23.07 -3.35 -12.81
C SER A 88 -21.99 -4.43 -12.94
N VAL A 89 -21.20 -4.76 -11.91
CA VAL A 89 -20.07 -5.70 -12.11
C VAL A 89 -20.57 -7.14 -12.28
N ASP A 90 -21.40 -7.63 -11.37
CA ASP A 90 -21.96 -8.99 -11.47
C ASP A 90 -22.84 -9.17 -12.71
N MET A 91 -23.58 -8.12 -13.10
CA MET A 91 -24.41 -8.15 -14.29
C MET A 91 -23.57 -8.19 -15.57
N ARG A 92 -22.46 -7.42 -15.61
CA ARG A 92 -21.50 -7.45 -16.72
C ARG A 92 -20.74 -8.76 -16.81
N ILE A 93 -20.40 -9.38 -15.67
CA ILE A 93 -19.77 -10.71 -15.65
C ILE A 93 -20.72 -11.75 -16.27
N LYS A 94 -21.99 -11.77 -15.85
CA LYS A 94 -23.01 -12.68 -16.41
C LYS A 94 -23.25 -12.48 -17.90
N GLU A 95 -23.28 -11.22 -18.35
CA GLU A 95 -23.46 -10.88 -19.76
C GLU A 95 -22.28 -11.36 -20.61
N LEU A 96 -21.05 -11.12 -20.15
CA LEU A 96 -19.83 -11.53 -20.86
C LEU A 96 -19.71 -13.07 -20.92
N GLU A 97 -20.11 -13.77 -19.85
CA GLU A 97 -20.17 -15.24 -19.83
C GLU A 97 -21.16 -15.80 -20.85
N ALA A 98 -22.33 -15.18 -21.00
CA ALA A 98 -23.32 -15.57 -21.99
C ALA A 98 -22.80 -15.40 -23.42
N GLU A 99 -22.13 -14.27 -23.69
CA GLU A 99 -21.56 -13.96 -25.00
C GLU A 99 -20.43 -14.94 -25.37
N ILE A 100 -19.52 -15.23 -24.44
CA ILE A 100 -18.45 -16.23 -24.65
C ILE A 100 -19.04 -17.61 -24.98
N ASN A 101 -20.13 -18.00 -24.33
CA ASN A 101 -20.76 -19.29 -24.56
C ASN A 101 -21.45 -19.36 -25.94
N GLU A 102 -22.05 -18.26 -26.39
CA GLU A 102 -22.63 -18.17 -27.73
C GLU A 102 -21.56 -18.23 -28.82
N LEU A 103 -20.47 -17.47 -28.66
CA LEU A 103 -19.34 -17.50 -29.60
C LEU A 103 -18.75 -18.92 -29.73
N LYS A 104 -18.61 -19.65 -28.62
CA LYS A 104 -18.16 -21.05 -28.64
C LYS A 104 -19.11 -21.94 -29.46
N ARG A 105 -20.42 -21.76 -29.34
CA ARG A 105 -21.42 -22.51 -30.12
C ARG A 105 -21.40 -22.16 -31.59
N MET A 106 -21.07 -20.92 -31.95
CA MET A 106 -20.92 -20.51 -33.34
C MET A 106 -19.66 -21.10 -33.99
N LEU A 107 -18.58 -21.25 -33.21
CA LEU A 107 -17.34 -21.86 -33.69
C LEU A 107 -17.46 -23.38 -33.83
N ASP A 108 -18.14 -24.05 -32.91
CA ASP A 108 -18.39 -25.51 -32.95
C ASP A 108 -19.36 -25.93 -34.08
N LYS A 109 -20.12 -24.97 -34.64
CA LYS A 109 -21.07 -25.18 -35.75
C LYS A 109 -20.49 -24.99 -37.15
N ARG A 110 -19.20 -24.65 -37.29
CA ARG A 110 -18.50 -24.66 -38.59
C ARG A 110 -17.67 -25.92 -38.75
#